data_AF-A0A392U0X9-F1
#
_entry.id   AF-A0A392U0X9-F1
#
_cell.length_a   1.000
_cell.length_b   1.000
_cell.length_c   1.000
_cell.angle_alpha   90.00
_cell.angle_beta   90.00
_cell.angle_gamma   90.00
#
_symmetry.space_group_name_H-M   'P 1'
#
loop_
_entity.id
_entity.type
_entity.pdbx_description
1 polymer ?
#
loop_
_entity_poly.entity_id
_entity_poly.type
_entity_poly.pdbx_seq_one_letter_code
_entity_poly.pdbx_strand_id
1 'polypeptide(L)' 'MHLAPPHELKSLSSPWPFVWWGMDILRPFTTGLAQSIYLIVGVDYFTKWVEAEPLAN' A
#
# COMPACT_ATOMS: atom_id res chain seq x y z
N MET A 1 -17.66 23.78 -20.13
CA MET A 1 -16.98 22.78 -19.27
C MET A 1 -17.84 21.52 -19.31
N HIS A 2 -17.35 20.43 -19.91
CA HIS A 2 -18.11 19.18 -20.02
C HIS A 2 -17.84 18.35 -18.76
N LEU A 3 -18.81 18.29 -17.85
CA LEU A 3 -18.72 17.44 -16.66
C LEU A 3 -19.11 16.01 -17.07
N ALA A 4 -18.22 15.06 -16.83
CA ALA A 4 -18.53 13.64 -17.02
C ALA A 4 -19.69 13.23 -16.08
N PRO A 5 -20.58 12.31 -16.50
CA PRO A 5 -21.66 11.83 -15.65
C PRO A 5 -21.10 11.22 -14.35
N PRO A 6 -21.82 11.33 -13.23
CA PRO A 6 -21.45 10.63 -12.00
C PRO A 6 -21.39 9.13 -12.28
N HIS A 7 -20.23 8.51 -12.07
CA HIS A 7 -20.10 7.06 -12.14
C HIS A 7 -20.39 6.47 -10.76
N GLU A 8 -21.29 5.49 -10.68
CA GLU A 8 -21.55 4.74 -9.45
C GLU A 8 -20.31 3.96 -9.01
N LEU A 9 -19.68 4.38 -7.90
CA LEU A 9 -18.57 3.64 -7.31
C LEU A 9 -19.08 2.32 -6.71
N LYS A 10 -18.53 1.20 -7.15
CA LYS A 10 -18.81 -0.12 -6.56
C LYS A 10 -17.88 -0.37 -5.38
N SER A 11 -18.45 -0.73 -4.24
CA SER A 11 -17.67 -1.23 -3.11
C SER A 11 -17.20 -2.66 -3.39
N LEU A 12 -15.91 -2.90 -3.23
CA LEU A 12 -15.30 -4.23 -3.32
C LEU A 12 -15.18 -4.80 -1.91
N SER A 13 -15.87 -5.90 -1.63
CA SER A 13 -15.74 -6.66 -0.37
C SER A 13 -15.33 -8.10 -0.65
N SER A 14 -14.25 -8.56 -0.05
CA SER A 14 -13.81 -9.97 -0.07
C SER A 14 -13.73 -10.47 1.37
N PRO A 15 -14.24 -11.68 1.68
CA PRO A 15 -14.08 -12.26 3.01
C PRO A 15 -12.66 -12.77 3.27
N TRP A 16 -11.84 -12.86 2.23
CA TRP A 16 -10.48 -13.39 2.29
C TRP A 16 -9.47 -12.23 2.32
N PRO A 17 -8.59 -12.17 3.34
CA PRO A 17 -7.51 -11.19 3.38
C PRO A 17 -6.52 -11.46 2.25
N PHE A 18 -5.86 -10.41 1.74
CA PHE A 18 -4.85 -10.46 0.68
C PHE A 18 -5.32 -10.99 -0.69
N VAL A 19 -6.62 -11.03 -0.98
CA VAL A 19 -7.08 -11.35 -2.34
C VAL A 19 -6.58 -10.30 -3.34
N TRP A 20 -6.60 -9.03 -2.94
CA TRP A 20 -5.97 -7.93 -3.66
C TRP A 20 -5.14 -7.13 -2.67
N TRP A 21 -3.86 -6.99 -2.99
CA TRP A 21 -2.89 -6.31 -2.15
C TRP A 21 -1.88 -5.58 -3.03
N GLY A 22 -1.22 -4.58 -2.46
CA GLY A 22 -0.15 -3.84 -3.11
C GLY A 22 1.13 -3.89 -2.29
N MET A 23 2.26 -3.85 -2.98
CA MET A 23 3.56 -3.56 -2.35
C MET A 23 4.13 -2.29 -2.94
N ASP A 24 4.83 -1.52 -2.10
CA ASP A 24 5.67 -0.43 -2.56
C ASP A 24 7.00 -0.44 -1.81
N ILE A 25 8.05 0.08 -2.46
CA ILE A 25 9.36 0.28 -1.86
C ILE A 25 9.56 1.77 -1.71
N LEU A 26 9.53 2.21 -0.46
CA LEU A 26 9.77 3.60 -0.13
C LEU A 26 11.27 3.89 -0.19
N ARG A 27 11.60 4.92 -0.96
CA ARG A 27 12.96 5.41 -1.23
C ARG A 27 13.64 6.02 0.01
N PRO A 28 14.95 6.28 -0.05
CA PRO A 28 15.81 6.54 1.11
C PRO A 28 15.19 7.46 2.14
N PHE A 29 14.82 6.89 3.28
CA PHE A 29 14.59 7.67 4.48
C PHE A 29 15.93 8.17 5.00
N THR A 30 15.93 9.31 5.71
CA THR A 30 17.11 9.74 6.47
C THR A 30 17.61 8.55 7.29
N THR A 31 18.86 8.17 7.08
CA THR A 31 19.47 6.90 7.53
C THR A 31 18.90 6.42 8.86
N GLY A 32 18.12 5.35 8.83
CA GLY A 32 17.55 4.74 10.02
C GLY A 32 18.57 3.93 10.81
N LEU A 33 18.13 3.36 11.94
CA LEU A 33 18.88 2.34 12.67
C LEU A 33 19.29 1.22 11.68
N ALA A 34 20.56 0.80 11.75
CA ALA A 34 21.16 -0.26 10.93
C ALA A 34 21.35 0.01 9.42
N GLN A 35 21.45 1.28 8.98
CA GLN A 35 21.66 1.63 7.56
C GLN A 35 20.52 1.18 6.63
N SER A 36 19.38 0.77 7.19
CA SER A 36 18.18 0.48 6.43
C SER A 36 17.68 1.78 5.81
N ILE A 37 17.96 1.94 4.53
CA ILE A 37 17.54 3.09 3.74
C ILE A 37 16.20 2.82 3.05
N TYR A 38 15.77 1.57 2.95
CA TYR A 38 14.52 1.20 2.29
C TYR A 38 13.50 0.64 3.28
N LEU A 39 12.22 0.92 3.03
CA LEU A 39 11.08 0.28 3.69
C LEU A 39 10.24 -0.39 2.61
N ILE A 40 9.97 -1.69 2.77
CA ILE A 40 8.96 -2.37 1.97
C ILE A 40 7.64 -2.30 2.71
N VAL A 41 6.58 -1.89 2.02
CA VAL A 41 5.25 -1.75 2.61
C VAL A 41 4.26 -2.62 1.86
N GLY A 42 3.57 -3.51 2.58
CA GLY A 42 2.46 -4.31 2.08
C GLY A 42 1.12 -3.72 2.55
N VAL A 43 0.15 -3.61 1.64
CA VAL A 43 -1.20 -3.13 1.95
C VAL A 43 -2.24 -4.10 1.43
N ASP A 44 -3.10 -4.62 2.31
CA ASP A 44 -4.30 -5.36 1.92
C ASP A 44 -5.45 -4.38 1.67
N TYR A 45 -6.00 -4.37 0.46
CA TYR A 45 -7.02 -3.42 0.07
C TYR A 45 -8.38 -3.68 0.72
N PHE A 46 -8.65 -4.91 1.16
CA PHE A 46 -9.93 -5.27 1.75
C PHE A 46 -9.96 -5.00 3.25
N THR A 47 -8.96 -5.46 3.98
CA THR A 47 -8.86 -5.25 5.43
C THR A 47 -8.29 -3.88 5.79
N LYS A 48 -7.71 -3.16 4.81
CA LYS A 48 -6.90 -1.95 5.03
C LYS A 48 -5.71 -2.20 5.97
N TRP A 49 -5.29 -3.46 6.09
CA TRP A 49 -4.13 -3.84 6.88
C TRP A 49 -2.84 -3.40 6.17
N VAL A 50 -1.87 -2.93 6.95
CA VAL A 50 -0.58 -2.41 6.47
C VAL A 50 0.55 -3.00 7.30
N GLU A 51 1.60 -3.46 6.63
CA GLU A 51 2.86 -3.89 7.25
C GLU A 51 4.03 -3.23 6.54
N ALA A 52 5.02 -2.80 7.31
CA ALA A 52 6.20 -2.09 6.83
C ALA A 52 7.46 -2.68 7.47
N GLU A 53 8.36 -3.19 6.65
CA GLU A 53 9.59 -3.84 7.10
C GLU A 53 10.83 -3.10 6.57
N PRO A 54 11.84 -2.83 7.42
CA PRO A 54 13.08 -2.21 6.98
C PRO A 54 13.89 -3.22 6.16
N LEU A 55 14.33 -2.78 4.98
CA LEU A 55 15.26 -3.53 4.15
C LEU A 55 16.68 -3.03 4.47
N ALA A 56 17.48 -3.92 5.06
CA ALA A 56 18.91 -3.74 5.19
C ALA A 56 19.59 -3.90 3.82
N ASN A 57 20.67 -3.16 3.60
CA ASN A 57 21.54 -3.32 2.42
C ASN A 57 22.37 -4.59 2.50
#